data_AF-A0A382FIX3-F1
#
_entry.id   AF-A0A382FIX3-F1
#
_cell.length_a   1.000
_cell.length_b   1.000
_cell.length_c   1.000
_cell.angle_alpha   90.00
_cell.angle_beta   90.00
_cell.angle_gamma   90.00
#
_symmetry.space_group_name_H-M   'P 1'
#
loop_
_entity.id
_entity.type
_entity.pdbx_description
1 polymer ?
#
loop_
_entity_poly.entity_id
_entity_poly.type
_entity_poly.pdbx_seq_one_letter_code
_entity_poly.pdbx_strand_id
1 'polypeptide(L)'
;YFKEFYRVLKNNGWISIQMAYGTRNKYKTCDYFENYIDAKSTNSSCDVSITNFNYIKNDLEKIGFTNFSYTIIDYMHESAWKKAIFFRAQKLT
;
A
#
# COMPACT_ATOMS: atom_id res chain seq x y z
N TYR A 1 5.58 -4.66 8.29
CA TYR A 1 4.24 -4.71 8.92
C TYR A 1 3.30 -5.79 8.35
N PHE A 2 3.36 -6.18 7.06
CA PHE A 2 2.44 -7.21 6.51
C PHE A 2 2.55 -8.63 7.09
N LYS A 3 3.63 -8.96 7.81
CA LYS A 3 3.82 -10.26 8.46
C LYS A 3 2.75 -10.59 9.48
N GLU A 4 2.24 -9.59 10.20
CA GLU A 4 1.18 -9.81 11.20
C GLU A 4 -0.15 -10.19 10.54
N PHE A 5 -0.49 -9.57 9.40
CA PHE A 5 -1.65 -9.99 8.62
C PHE A 5 -1.51 -11.44 8.16
N TYR A 6 -0.33 -11.83 7.67
CA TYR A 6 -0.07 -13.22 7.29
C TYR A 6 -0.24 -14.21 8.45
N ARG A 7 0.23 -13.83 9.64
CA ARG A 7 0.12 -14.66 10.85
C ARG A 7 -1.33 -14.91 11.25
N VAL A 8 -2.19 -13.89 11.21
CA VAL A 8 -3.59 -14.01 11.69
C VAL A 8 -4.58 -14.46 10.62
N LEU A 9 -4.23 -14.34 9.35
CA LEU A 9 -5.11 -14.76 8.26
C LEU A 9 -5.22 -16.29 8.22
N LYS A 10 -6.44 -16.79 8.00
CA LYS A 10 -6.68 -18.22 7.76
C LYS A 10 -6.07 -18.65 6.44
N ASN A 11 -5.78 -19.94 6.32
CA ASN A 11 -5.35 -20.55 5.07
C ASN A 11 -6.42 -20.35 4.00
N ASN A 12 -5.96 -20.16 2.77
CA ASN A 12 -6.72 -19.67 1.61
C ASN A 12 -7.34 -18.27 1.76
N GLY A 13 -7.07 -17.56 2.86
CA GLY A 13 -7.58 -16.21 3.09
C GLY A 13 -6.89 -15.16 2.21
N TRP A 14 -7.61 -14.07 1.96
CA TRP A 14 -7.13 -12.94 1.16
C TRP A 14 -6.94 -11.70 2.02
N ILE A 15 -5.84 -10.99 1.78
CA ILE A 15 -5.74 -9.58 2.15
C ILE A 15 -6.15 -8.75 0.93
N SER A 16 -6.92 -7.68 1.16
CA SER A 16 -7.31 -6.72 0.13
C SER A 16 -7.15 -5.32 0.72
N ILE A 17 -6.36 -4.47 0.07
CA ILE A 17 -5.97 -3.17 0.61
C ILE A 17 -6.08 -2.12 -0.49
N GLN A 18 -6.58 -0.94 -0.12
CA GLN A 18 -6.55 0.27 -0.93
C GLN A 18 -5.49 1.21 -0.38
N MET A 19 -4.66 1.77 -1.27
CA MET A 19 -3.70 2.83 -0.94
C MET A 19 -3.70 3.92 -2.00
N ALA A 20 -3.19 5.09 -1.64
CA ALA A 20 -2.92 6.14 -2.62
C ALA A 20 -1.79 5.74 -3.57
N TYR A 21 -1.90 6.14 -4.85
CA TYR A 21 -0.92 5.82 -5.88
C TYR A 21 -0.48 7.08 -6.65
N GLY A 22 0.83 7.21 -6.87
CA GLY A 22 1.44 8.31 -7.61
C GLY A 22 1.59 9.60 -6.82
N THR A 23 1.81 10.72 -7.51
CA THR A 23 2.16 11.97 -6.84
C THR A 23 0.93 12.68 -6.27
N ARG A 24 1.08 13.27 -5.07
CA ARG A 24 0.08 14.13 -4.45
C ARG A 24 0.22 15.57 -4.94
N ASN A 25 -0.89 16.25 -5.22
CA ASN A 25 -0.86 17.55 -5.90
C ASN A 25 -0.33 18.74 -5.04
N LYS A 26 -0.26 18.62 -3.71
CA LYS A 26 0.00 19.80 -2.82
C LYS A 26 0.93 19.57 -1.63
N TYR A 27 1.33 18.33 -1.33
CA TYR A 27 2.13 18.03 -0.14
C TYR A 27 3.22 17.01 -0.45
N LYS A 28 4.34 17.10 0.28
CA LYS A 28 5.34 16.03 0.29
C LYS A 28 4.71 14.76 0.84
N THR A 29 5.04 13.64 0.22
CA THR A 29 4.65 12.30 0.64
C THR A 29 5.92 11.57 1.06
N CYS A 30 5.82 10.65 2.02
CA CYS A 30 6.94 9.78 2.33
C CYS A 30 7.07 8.69 1.27
N ASP A 31 8.30 8.35 0.92
CA ASP A 31 8.56 7.21 0.05
C ASP A 31 8.25 5.90 0.77
N TYR A 32 7.92 4.86 0.01
CA TYR A 32 7.49 3.57 0.56
C TYR A 32 8.47 2.93 1.55
N PHE A 33 9.77 3.12 1.32
CA PHE A 33 10.84 2.59 2.19
C PHE A 33 11.39 3.64 3.16
N GLU A 34 10.87 4.86 3.14
CA GLU A 34 11.34 5.92 4.01
C GLU A 34 10.88 5.66 5.44
N ASN A 35 11.84 5.45 6.34
CA ASN A 35 11.58 5.31 7.76
C ASN A 35 11.53 6.70 8.40
N TYR A 36 10.45 7.44 8.13
CA TYR A 36 10.27 8.80 8.65
C TYR A 36 9.78 8.77 10.11
N ILE A 37 10.74 8.77 11.03
CA ILE A 37 10.49 8.65 12.48
C ILE A 37 10.29 10.01 13.19
N ASP A 38 10.80 11.10 12.61
CA ASP A 38 10.68 12.46 13.16
C ASP A 38 9.47 13.17 12.54
N ALA A 39 8.27 12.71 12.88
CA ALA A 39 7.03 13.23 12.33
C ALA A 39 6.70 14.65 12.87
N LYS A 40 7.25 15.67 12.19
CA LYS A 40 7.08 17.10 12.55
C LYS A 40 5.66 17.65 12.37
N SER A 41 4.77 16.89 11.74
CA SER A 41 3.36 17.24 11.56
C SER A 41 2.50 15.99 11.54
N THR A 42 1.24 16.16 11.91
CA THR A 42 0.22 15.10 11.84
C THR A 42 -0.44 15.06 10.46
N ASN A 43 -1.27 14.04 10.21
CA ASN A 43 -2.19 13.82 9.08
C ASN A 43 -1.82 14.46 7.73
N SER A 44 -1.75 13.65 6.67
CA SER A 44 -1.54 14.06 5.27
C SER A 44 -0.11 14.46 4.88
N SER A 45 0.66 14.98 5.82
CA SER A 45 2.02 15.49 5.61
C SER A 45 3.10 14.41 5.46
N CYS A 46 2.81 13.20 5.95
CA CYS A 46 3.72 12.05 5.92
C CYS A 46 3.04 10.81 5.32
N ASP A 47 1.96 11.01 4.55
CA ASP A 47 1.27 9.91 3.89
C ASP A 47 2.25 9.21 2.93
N VAL A 48 2.33 7.89 3.03
CA VAL A 48 3.14 7.09 2.12
C VAL A 48 2.48 7.06 0.74
N SER A 49 3.22 7.47 -0.28
CA SER A 49 2.80 7.29 -1.68
C SER A 49 3.37 6.02 -2.27
N ILE A 50 2.53 5.24 -2.95
CA ILE A 50 2.99 4.13 -3.79
C ILE A 50 3.23 4.66 -5.20
N THR A 51 4.48 4.65 -5.65
CA THR A 51 4.84 5.04 -7.01
C THR A 51 5.19 3.84 -7.90
N ASN A 52 5.46 2.68 -7.30
CA ASN A 52 5.75 1.43 -7.98
C ASN A 52 5.12 0.25 -7.22
N PHE A 53 4.17 -0.45 -7.86
CA PHE A 53 3.46 -1.58 -7.24
C PHE A 53 4.39 -2.76 -6.92
N ASN A 54 5.55 -2.87 -7.60
CA ASN A 54 6.50 -3.95 -7.36
C ASN A 54 7.05 -3.93 -5.93
N TYR A 55 7.10 -2.76 -5.27
CA TYR A 55 7.53 -2.69 -3.87
C TYR A 55 6.61 -3.49 -2.96
N ILE A 56 5.30 -3.33 -3.14
CA ILE A 56 4.28 -4.07 -2.39
C ILE A 56 4.31 -5.55 -2.75
N LYS A 57 4.34 -5.86 -4.05
CA LYS A 57 4.37 -7.24 -4.55
C LYS A 57 5.55 -8.00 -3.93
N ASN A 58 6.76 -7.44 -4.03
CA ASN A 58 7.97 -8.09 -3.54
C ASN A 58 7.95 -8.29 -2.02
N ASP A 59 7.43 -7.33 -1.26
CA ASP A 59 7.32 -7.48 0.20
C ASP A 59 6.28 -8.53 0.60
N LEU A 60 5.13 -8.60 -0.08
CA LEU A 60 4.12 -9.61 0.16
C LEU A 60 4.62 -11.01 -0.19
N GLU A 61 5.30 -11.17 -1.32
CA GLU A 61 5.88 -12.44 -1.76
C GLU A 61 6.99 -12.92 -0.81
N LYS A 62 7.86 -12.01 -0.35
CA LYS A 62 8.89 -12.34 0.67
C LYS A 62 8.30 -12.84 1.99
N ILE A 63 7.06 -12.47 2.30
CA ILE A 63 6.36 -12.91 3.52
C ILE A 63 5.71 -14.28 3.33
N GLY A 64 5.43 -14.68 2.09
CA GLY A 64 4.78 -15.95 1.76
C GLY A 64 3.36 -15.78 1.23
N PHE A 65 2.89 -14.56 0.97
CA PHE A 65 1.67 -14.36 0.20
C PHE A 65 1.90 -14.72 -1.27
N THR A 66 0.85 -15.21 -1.92
CA THR A 66 0.85 -15.59 -3.34
C THR A 66 -0.36 -14.98 -4.05
N ASN A 67 -0.54 -15.28 -5.33
CA ASN A 67 -1.69 -14.83 -6.13
C ASN A 67 -1.91 -13.30 -6.08
N PHE A 68 -0.81 -12.55 -6.13
CA PHE A 68 -0.86 -11.10 -6.09
C PHE A 68 -1.58 -10.55 -7.33
N SER A 69 -2.51 -9.63 -7.10
CA SER A 69 -3.12 -8.85 -8.18
C SER A 69 -3.38 -7.43 -7.72
N TYR A 70 -3.42 -6.51 -8.68
CA TYR A 70 -3.70 -5.10 -8.39
C TYR A 70 -4.44 -4.44 -9.56
N THR A 71 -5.15 -3.37 -9.22
CA THR A 71 -5.77 -2.44 -10.17
C THR A 71 -5.43 -1.03 -9.72
N ILE A 72 -5.11 -0.17 -10.68
CA ILE A 72 -4.98 1.27 -10.44
C ILE A 72 -6.20 1.94 -11.04
N ILE A 73 -6.88 2.76 -10.24
CA ILE A 73 -8.03 3.55 -10.69
C ILE A 73 -7.77 5.04 -10.44
N ASP A 74 -8.43 5.89 -11.23
CA ASP A 74 -8.50 7.31 -10.95
C ASP A 74 -9.51 7.58 -9.82
N TYR A 75 -9.23 8.54 -8.94
CA TYR A 75 -10.21 9.02 -7.98
C TYR A 75 -11.28 9.84 -8.71
N MET A 76 -12.56 9.51 -8.50
CA MET A 76 -13.68 10.18 -9.19
C MET A 76 -14.07 11.54 -8.57
N HIS A 77 -13.55 11.89 -7.39
CA HIS A 77 -13.81 13.15 -6.68
C HIS A 77 -12.52 13.93 -6.41
N GLU A 78 -12.65 15.20 -5.98
CA GLU A 78 -11.55 16.08 -5.55
C GLU A 78 -10.80 15.52 -4.33
N SER A 79 -10.05 14.44 -4.56
CA SER A 79 -9.09 13.89 -3.63
C SER A 79 -7.76 14.61 -3.83
N ALA A 80 -6.98 14.74 -2.74
CA ALA A 80 -5.61 15.22 -2.84
C ALA A 80 -4.73 14.29 -3.71
N TRP A 81 -5.20 13.05 -3.94
CA TRP A 81 -4.60 12.02 -4.76
C TRP A 81 -5.38 11.84 -6.06
N LYS A 82 -4.68 11.71 -7.19
CA LYS A 82 -5.33 11.48 -8.48
C LYS A 82 -5.68 10.00 -8.71
N LYS A 83 -4.93 9.09 -8.09
CA LYS A 83 -5.05 7.64 -8.30
C LYS A 83 -5.03 6.86 -7.00
N ALA A 84 -5.68 5.70 -7.01
CA ALA A 84 -5.63 4.70 -5.97
C ALA A 84 -5.12 3.38 -6.56
N ILE A 85 -4.36 2.63 -5.75
CA ILE A 85 -4.06 1.23 -6.02
C ILE A 85 -4.90 0.36 -5.10
N PHE A 86 -5.60 -0.60 -5.69
CA PHE A 86 -6.25 -1.69 -4.99
C PHE A 86 -5.43 -2.93 -5.26
N PHE A 87 -4.93 -3.59 -4.22
CA PHE A 87 -4.18 -4.83 -4.38
C PHE A 87 -4.68 -5.88 -3.41
N ARG A 88 -4.48 -7.13 -3.80
CA ARG A 88 -4.79 -8.29 -2.99
C ARG A 88 -3.73 -9.37 -3.14
N ALA A 89 -3.59 -10.18 -2.11
CA ALA A 89 -2.74 -11.36 -2.12
C ALA A 89 -3.33 -12.42 -1.19
N GLN A 90 -2.99 -13.68 -1.42
CA GLN A 90 -3.57 -14.82 -0.73
C GLN A 90 -2.54 -15.52 0.15
N LYS A 91 -2.95 -15.98 1.33
CA LYS A 91 -2.21 -16.97 2.11
C LYS A 91 -2.72 -18.34 1.70
N LEU A 92 -1.97 -19.13 0.93
CA LEU A 92 -2.43 -20.47 0.51
C LEU A 92 -2.37 -21.50 1.65
N THR A 93 -1.28 -21.49 2.42
CA THR A 93 -0.97 -22.47 3.47
C THR A 93 -0.67 -21.83 4.82
#